data_AF-A0A959CCI3-F1
#
_entry.id   AF-A0A959CCI3-F1
#
_cell.length_a   1.000
_cell.length_b   1.000
_cell.length_c   1.000
_cell.angle_alpha   90.00
_cell.angle_beta   90.00
_cell.angle_gamma   90.00
#
_symmetry.space_group_name_H-M   'P 1'
#
loop_
_entity.id
_entity.type
_entity.pdbx_description
1 polymer ?
#
loop_
_entity_poly.entity_id
_entity_poly.type
_entity_poly.pdbx_seq_one_letter_code
_entity_poly.pdbx_strand_id
1 'polypeptide(L)'
;IQLKSRYSAYLSLTIIGGTAQKELDQTYNALGASLLTFINTLQEQDLKSQQEAAPPAPSKRGELLYNIPHEMQEQHEHRCAVRVAYEETALLEGWKAGKEDVRRQVRVAEVMAVEMLNVSSDQPFEIRAVSETVQFLEPGEPTEWVFYIKPLLRGEFPLVLKVSVIEIINGREAKKDVVIEEHVIVSNTTSEKEVFKSAGVDLNLAAPVSDAAPEQSRTTKSKGKAPVMAALLAVVILLPSVTWALTPAPTRDWWWAAWQDTAESYAAYADKYRDTDSPHLQKALLRKAWRSGRVQDYRRYLSTFGANAQYRSQVLDSLNVLEDRRLKLFLQHPDSSALHRYLADFPENERLDKLEQAAVNLAPGSARSAILSAIAAKRGNTGGLDTPGRDSIPANTALPDSDTTAFLPDRRTGD
;
A
#
# COMPACT_ATOMS: atom_id res chain seq x y z
N ILE A 1 -10.80 13.67 -22.71
CA ILE A 1 -10.05 14.94 -22.45
C ILE A 1 -10.74 16.19 -23.03
N GLN A 2 -11.34 16.15 -24.23
CA GLN A 2 -11.91 17.36 -24.87
C GLN A 2 -13.15 17.96 -24.18
N LEU A 3 -14.03 17.15 -23.58
CA LEU A 3 -15.23 17.67 -22.89
C LEU A 3 -14.88 18.49 -21.63
N LYS A 4 -13.96 18.00 -20.80
CA LYS A 4 -13.55 18.68 -19.55
C LYS A 4 -12.90 20.03 -19.84
N SER A 5 -12.03 20.10 -20.85
CA SER A 5 -11.38 21.34 -21.30
C SER A 5 -12.39 22.36 -21.84
N ARG A 6 -13.41 21.91 -22.58
CA ARG A 6 -14.45 22.80 -23.11
C ARG A 6 -15.41 23.27 -22.03
N TYR A 7 -15.78 22.39 -21.10
CA TYR A 7 -16.64 22.71 -19.97
C TYR A 7 -15.96 23.68 -18.97
N SER A 8 -14.68 23.46 -18.68
CA SER A 8 -13.91 24.32 -17.77
C SER A 8 -13.66 25.71 -18.33
N ALA A 9 -13.35 25.82 -19.63
CA ALA A 9 -13.18 27.11 -20.30
C ALA A 9 -14.47 27.94 -20.31
N TYR A 10 -15.62 27.28 -20.39
CA TYR A 10 -16.92 27.93 -20.38
C TYR A 10 -17.35 28.38 -18.98
N LEU A 11 -17.13 27.55 -17.95
CA LEU A 11 -17.42 27.91 -16.56
C LEU A 11 -16.52 29.03 -16.03
N SER A 12 -15.25 29.08 -16.42
CA SER A 12 -14.31 30.11 -15.96
C SER A 12 -14.64 31.51 -16.46
N LEU A 13 -15.40 31.64 -17.56
CA LEU A 13 -15.82 32.93 -18.12
C LEU A 13 -17.01 33.55 -17.37
N THR A 14 -17.79 32.77 -16.65
CA THR A 14 -19.11 33.21 -16.14
C THR A 14 -19.15 33.46 -14.64
N ILE A 15 -18.18 32.93 -13.87
CA ILE A 15 -18.24 32.98 -12.40
C ILE A 15 -17.01 33.72 -11.84
N ILE A 16 -16.98 35.04 -11.99
CA ILE A 16 -16.17 35.91 -11.13
C ILE A 16 -16.99 37.16 -10.76
N GLY A 17 -17.29 37.28 -9.46
CA GLY A 17 -17.51 38.56 -8.78
C GLY A 17 -18.97 38.93 -8.51
N GLY A 18 -19.33 38.97 -7.22
CA GLY A 18 -20.68 39.12 -6.66
C GLY A 18 -21.54 40.25 -7.23
N THR A 19 -22.83 39.97 -7.42
CA THR A 19 -23.71 40.91 -8.11
C THR A 19 -25.21 40.60 -7.90
N ALA A 20 -26.06 41.63 -8.05
CA ALA A 20 -27.44 41.70 -7.56
C ALA A 20 -28.41 40.72 -8.26
N GLN A 21 -29.55 40.39 -7.62
CA GLN A 21 -30.52 39.37 -8.04
C GLN A 21 -30.87 39.37 -9.55
N LYS A 22 -30.98 40.56 -10.16
CA LYS A 22 -31.28 40.70 -11.60
C LYS A 22 -30.16 40.17 -12.49
N GLU A 23 -28.90 40.34 -12.08
CA GLU A 23 -27.77 39.79 -12.80
C GLU A 23 -27.67 38.28 -12.59
N LEU A 24 -28.05 37.79 -11.41
CA LEU A 24 -28.19 36.36 -11.09
C LEU A 24 -29.23 35.70 -12.01
N ASP A 25 -30.38 36.34 -12.23
CA ASP A 25 -31.41 35.86 -13.17
C ASP A 25 -30.92 35.91 -14.63
N GLN A 26 -30.17 36.95 -15.01
CA GLN A 26 -29.52 37.01 -16.32
C GLN A 26 -28.46 35.92 -16.48
N THR A 27 -27.72 35.58 -15.42
CA THR A 27 -26.73 34.50 -15.45
C THR A 27 -27.41 33.14 -15.56
N TYR A 28 -28.52 32.91 -14.84
CA TYR A 28 -29.28 31.68 -14.97
C TYR A 28 -29.86 31.50 -16.38
N ASN A 29 -30.39 32.56 -16.98
CA ASN A 29 -30.90 32.51 -18.34
C ASN A 29 -29.76 32.28 -19.36
N ALA A 30 -28.59 32.91 -19.15
CA ALA A 30 -27.41 32.69 -19.99
C ALA A 30 -26.86 31.26 -19.84
N LEU A 31 -26.82 30.71 -18.62
CA LEU A 31 -26.43 29.33 -18.34
C LEU A 31 -27.40 28.34 -18.97
N GLY A 32 -28.72 28.60 -18.87
CA GLY A 32 -29.75 27.80 -19.51
C GLY A 32 -29.61 27.76 -21.03
N ALA A 33 -29.44 28.93 -21.66
CA ALA A 33 -29.22 29.02 -23.11
C ALA A 33 -27.92 28.33 -23.55
N SER A 34 -26.86 28.47 -22.75
CA SER A 34 -25.56 27.84 -23.00
C SER A 34 -25.63 26.31 -22.88
N LEU A 35 -26.34 25.81 -21.87
CA LEU A 35 -26.54 24.37 -21.65
C LEU A 35 -27.38 23.76 -22.78
N LEU A 36 -28.43 24.44 -23.23
CA LEU A 36 -29.23 24.01 -24.37
C LEU A 36 -28.40 23.99 -25.67
N THR A 37 -27.56 25.01 -25.88
CA THR A 37 -26.65 25.05 -27.03
C THR A 37 -25.63 23.91 -26.97
N PHE A 38 -25.09 23.61 -25.79
CA PHE A 38 -24.19 22.48 -25.57
C PHE A 38 -24.89 21.15 -25.89
N ILE A 39 -26.08 20.92 -25.34
CA ILE A 39 -26.86 19.70 -25.62
C ILE A 39 -27.15 19.55 -27.12
N ASN A 40 -27.52 20.65 -27.79
CA ASN A 40 -27.82 20.62 -29.23
C ASN A 40 -26.58 20.46 -30.12
N THR A 41 -25.38 20.69 -29.58
CA THR A 41 -24.12 20.54 -30.31
C THR A 41 -23.39 19.23 -30.00
N LEU A 42 -23.89 18.43 -29.05
CA LEU A 42 -23.40 17.08 -28.79
C LEU A 42 -23.69 16.17 -29.99
N GLN A 43 -22.66 15.52 -30.51
CA GLN A 43 -22.79 14.52 -31.57
C GLN A 43 -22.68 13.10 -30.98
N GLU A 44 -23.18 12.08 -31.68
CA GLU A 44 -23.12 10.67 -31.23
C GLU A 44 -21.69 10.19 -30.94
N GLN A 45 -20.70 10.79 -31.58
CA GLN A 45 -19.28 10.54 -31.36
C GLN A 45 -18.74 11.11 -30.03
N ASP A 46 -19.39 12.11 -29.44
CA ASP A 46 -19.06 12.66 -28.12
C ASP A 46 -19.64 11.82 -26.97
N LEU A 47 -20.68 11.03 -27.27
CA LEU A 47 -21.34 10.11 -26.34
C LEU A 47 -20.69 8.72 -26.32
N LYS A 48 -19.79 8.44 -27.26
CA LYS A 48 -18.90 7.27 -27.16
C LYS A 48 -17.93 7.55 -26.02
N SER A 49 -18.18 6.89 -24.89
CA SER A 49 -17.26 6.84 -23.77
C SER A 49 -15.85 6.65 -24.31
N GLN A 50 -15.02 7.69 -24.21
CA GLN A 50 -13.62 7.48 -23.91
C GLN A 50 -13.67 6.74 -22.57
N GLN A 51 -13.77 5.41 -22.65
CA GLN A 51 -13.29 4.54 -21.61
C GLN A 51 -11.85 5.00 -21.46
N GLU A 52 -11.64 5.83 -20.44
CA GLU A 52 -10.33 6.17 -19.94
C GLU A 52 -9.73 4.79 -19.73
N ALA A 53 -8.87 4.40 -20.67
CA ALA A 53 -8.14 3.16 -20.55
C ALA A 53 -7.52 3.29 -19.17
N ALA A 54 -7.89 2.38 -18.26
CA ALA A 54 -7.08 2.17 -17.09
C ALA A 54 -5.63 2.19 -17.59
N PRO A 55 -4.71 2.94 -16.94
CA PRO A 55 -3.32 2.93 -17.34
C PRO A 55 -2.95 1.47 -17.66
N PRO A 56 -2.41 1.20 -18.87
CA PRO A 56 -2.26 -0.16 -19.38
C PRO A 56 -1.74 -0.99 -18.22
N ALA A 57 -2.51 -2.03 -17.82
CA ALA A 57 -2.18 -2.81 -16.63
C ALA A 57 -0.68 -3.06 -16.69
N PRO A 58 0.10 -2.60 -15.69
CA PRO A 58 1.55 -2.56 -15.80
C PRO A 58 1.97 -3.94 -16.26
N SER A 59 2.72 -4.00 -17.36
CA SER A 59 3.19 -5.28 -17.87
C SER A 59 3.79 -6.00 -16.69
N LYS A 60 3.27 -7.19 -16.35
CA LYS A 60 3.77 -7.95 -15.19
C LYS A 60 5.24 -8.37 -15.38
N ARG A 61 5.89 -7.95 -16.46
CA ARG A 61 7.31 -8.10 -16.76
C ARG A 61 7.98 -6.75 -16.53
N GLY A 62 9.07 -6.80 -15.78
CA GLY A 62 10.01 -5.71 -15.62
C GLY A 62 11.43 -6.24 -15.76
N GLU A 63 12.38 -5.37 -15.47
CA GLU A 63 13.80 -5.65 -15.62
C GLU A 63 14.47 -5.62 -14.24
N LEU A 64 15.38 -6.56 -14.02
CA LEU A 64 16.25 -6.69 -12.86
C LEU A 64 17.68 -6.43 -13.32
N LEU A 65 18.38 -5.56 -12.59
CA LEU A 65 19.81 -5.34 -12.70
C LEU A 65 20.44 -5.66 -11.35
N TYR A 66 21.48 -6.46 -11.32
CA TYR A 66 22.27 -6.65 -10.10
C TYR A 66 23.76 -6.58 -10.41
N ASN A 67 24.51 -6.07 -9.43
CA ASN A 67 25.95 -6.00 -9.43
C ASN A 67 26.46 -6.80 -8.24
N ILE A 68 26.90 -8.02 -8.50
CA ILE A 68 27.52 -8.92 -7.53
C ILE A 68 28.88 -9.31 -8.14
N PRO A 69 30.01 -8.89 -7.54
CA PRO A 69 31.33 -9.25 -8.03
C PRO A 69 31.55 -10.76 -8.04
N HIS A 70 32.06 -11.30 -9.15
CA HIS A 70 32.46 -12.72 -9.24
C HIS A 70 33.67 -13.04 -8.36
N GLU A 71 34.54 -12.05 -8.11
CA GLU A 71 35.68 -12.18 -7.21
C GLU A 71 35.55 -11.21 -6.05
N MET A 72 35.70 -11.71 -4.81
CA MET A 72 35.70 -10.91 -3.60
C MET A 72 36.97 -11.14 -2.78
N GLN A 73 37.41 -10.09 -2.08
CA GLN A 73 38.52 -10.16 -1.15
C GLN A 73 38.05 -10.60 0.23
N GLU A 74 38.70 -11.63 0.79
CA GLU A 74 38.45 -12.13 2.15
C GLU A 74 38.50 -11.00 3.20
N GLN A 75 37.55 -11.01 4.14
CA GLN A 75 37.41 -10.03 5.23
C GLN A 75 37.17 -8.56 4.79
N HIS A 76 37.00 -8.29 3.50
CA HIS A 76 36.71 -6.95 2.99
C HIS A 76 35.23 -6.80 2.61
N GLU A 77 34.60 -5.69 2.97
CA GLU A 77 33.19 -5.43 2.61
C GLU A 77 33.07 -5.00 1.15
N HIS A 78 32.25 -5.70 0.37
CA HIS A 78 31.92 -5.36 -1.01
C HIS A 78 30.49 -4.82 -1.08
N ARG A 79 30.32 -3.68 -1.77
CA ARG A 79 29.00 -3.10 -2.02
C ARG A 79 28.34 -3.80 -3.20
N CYS A 80 27.27 -4.53 -2.94
CA CYS A 80 26.41 -5.14 -3.96
C CYS A 80 25.10 -4.34 -4.06
N ALA A 81 24.64 -4.11 -5.27
CA ALA A 81 23.42 -3.35 -5.51
C ALA A 81 22.50 -4.10 -6.46
N VAL A 82 21.19 -4.02 -6.18
CA VAL A 82 20.14 -4.66 -6.95
C VAL A 82 19.11 -3.59 -7.29
N ARG A 83 18.76 -3.46 -8.57
CA ARG A 83 17.75 -2.53 -9.06
C ARG A 83 16.65 -3.28 -9.78
N VAL A 84 15.42 -2.84 -9.57
CA VAL A 84 14.25 -3.37 -10.29
C VAL A 84 13.43 -2.20 -10.81
N ALA A 85 12.99 -2.29 -12.07
CA ALA A 85 12.12 -1.29 -12.68
C ALA A 85 11.11 -1.96 -13.64
N TYR A 86 10.02 -1.26 -13.95
CA TYR A 86 9.07 -1.71 -14.97
C TYR A 86 9.65 -1.62 -16.39
N GLU A 87 10.50 -0.62 -16.64
CA GLU A 87 11.09 -0.34 -17.96
C GLU A 87 12.62 -0.35 -17.88
N GLU A 88 13.27 -0.81 -18.96
CA GLU A 88 14.73 -0.85 -19.07
C GLU A 88 15.37 0.55 -19.01
N THR A 89 14.70 1.54 -19.60
CA THR A 89 15.13 2.94 -19.61
C THR A 89 15.24 3.51 -18.20
N ALA A 90 14.23 3.27 -17.36
CA ALA A 90 14.22 3.67 -15.95
C ALA A 90 15.28 2.91 -15.14
N LEU A 91 15.51 1.62 -15.43
CA LEU A 91 16.49 0.80 -14.72
C LEU A 91 17.91 1.39 -14.77
N LEU A 92 18.27 1.95 -15.93
CA LEU A 92 19.60 2.49 -16.21
C LEU A 92 19.75 3.97 -15.84
N GLU A 93 18.69 4.63 -15.40
CA GLU A 93 18.73 6.04 -15.05
C GLU A 93 19.69 6.29 -13.87
N GLY A 94 20.66 7.16 -14.10
CA GLY A 94 21.71 7.48 -13.12
C GLY A 94 22.67 6.33 -12.79
N TRP A 95 22.56 5.17 -13.46
CA TRP A 95 23.43 4.03 -13.23
C TRP A 95 24.75 4.15 -13.99
N LYS A 96 25.86 3.84 -13.32
CA LYS A 96 27.17 3.74 -13.96
C LYS A 96 27.45 2.28 -14.28
N ALA A 97 27.36 1.93 -15.56
CA ALA A 97 27.60 0.57 -16.02
C ALA A 97 28.98 0.07 -15.53
N GLY A 98 28.96 -1.00 -14.73
CA GLY A 98 30.10 -1.79 -14.29
C GLY A 98 30.34 -2.99 -15.21
N LYS A 99 31.49 -3.66 -15.02
CA LYS A 99 31.83 -4.89 -15.76
C LYS A 99 31.04 -6.11 -15.29
N GLU A 100 30.64 -6.11 -14.02
CA GLU A 100 29.94 -7.22 -13.34
C GLU A 100 28.42 -7.02 -13.29
N ASP A 101 27.89 -6.14 -14.14
CA ASP A 101 26.47 -5.81 -14.18
C ASP A 101 25.70 -6.89 -14.97
N VAL A 102 24.79 -7.58 -14.29
CA VAL A 102 23.93 -8.60 -14.91
C VAL A 102 22.49 -8.11 -14.98
N ARG A 103 21.90 -8.23 -16.16
CA ARG A 103 20.51 -7.84 -16.44
C ARG A 103 19.66 -9.07 -16.75
N ARG A 104 18.46 -9.12 -16.18
CA ARG A 104 17.50 -10.21 -16.40
C ARG A 104 16.07 -9.69 -16.40
N GLN A 105 15.24 -10.31 -17.22
CA GLN A 105 13.79 -10.10 -17.17
C GLN A 105 13.19 -10.85 -15.99
N VAL A 106 12.39 -10.15 -15.18
CA VAL A 106 11.69 -10.74 -14.04
C VAL A 106 10.24 -10.32 -14.02
N ARG A 107 9.42 -11.11 -13.33
CA ARG A 107 8.06 -10.69 -13.02
C ARG A 107 8.13 -9.60 -11.94
N VAL A 108 7.39 -8.51 -12.12
CA VAL A 108 7.33 -7.40 -11.16
C VAL A 108 5.89 -7.14 -10.70
N ALA A 109 5.76 -6.57 -9.51
CA ALA A 109 4.52 -6.10 -8.92
C ALA A 109 4.77 -4.78 -8.17
N GLU A 110 3.69 -4.14 -7.70
CA GLU A 110 3.74 -2.91 -6.92
C GLU A 110 4.61 -3.05 -5.66
N VAL A 111 4.61 -4.23 -5.04
CA VAL A 111 5.45 -4.52 -3.87
C VAL A 111 6.41 -5.67 -4.20
N MET A 112 7.69 -5.42 -3.99
CA MET A 112 8.77 -6.39 -4.22
C MET A 112 9.60 -6.53 -2.96
N ALA A 113 10.19 -7.70 -2.76
CA ALA A 113 11.16 -7.94 -1.70
C ALA A 113 12.45 -8.55 -2.26
N VAL A 114 13.60 -8.05 -1.82
CA VAL A 114 14.92 -8.57 -2.23
C VAL A 114 15.71 -8.94 -1.00
N GLU A 115 16.23 -10.16 -0.99
CA GLU A 115 17.04 -10.72 0.08
C GLU A 115 18.28 -11.41 -0.51
N MET A 116 19.39 -11.37 0.22
CA MET A 116 20.59 -12.16 -0.10
C MET A 116 20.83 -13.20 0.99
N LEU A 117 21.12 -14.43 0.57
CA LEU A 117 21.15 -15.61 1.43
C LEU A 117 22.42 -16.44 1.22
N ASN A 118 22.94 -16.99 2.31
CA ASN A 118 23.93 -18.06 2.28
C ASN A 118 23.20 -19.39 2.03
N VAL A 119 23.70 -20.19 1.07
CA VAL A 119 23.19 -21.56 0.85
C VAL A 119 23.87 -22.57 1.77
N SER A 120 25.15 -22.35 2.02
CA SER A 120 25.98 -23.29 2.76
C SER A 120 25.89 -23.06 4.27
N SER A 121 25.94 -24.15 5.05
CA SER A 121 25.78 -24.15 6.51
C SER A 121 26.92 -23.47 7.26
N ASP A 122 28.08 -23.35 6.62
CA ASP A 122 29.29 -22.70 7.12
C ASP A 122 29.23 -21.16 7.04
N GLN A 123 28.17 -20.60 6.46
CA GLN A 123 27.90 -19.16 6.39
C GLN A 123 29.11 -18.36 5.88
N PRO A 124 29.51 -18.56 4.61
CA PRO A 124 30.74 -17.97 4.06
C PRO A 124 30.67 -16.45 3.93
N PHE A 125 29.48 -15.85 3.98
CA PHE A 125 29.28 -14.40 3.85
C PHE A 125 28.53 -13.82 5.06
N GLU A 126 29.01 -12.69 5.57
CA GLU A 126 28.26 -11.77 6.43
C GLU A 126 27.57 -10.73 5.54
N ILE A 127 26.24 -10.69 5.60
CA ILE A 127 25.39 -9.89 4.69
C ILE A 127 24.66 -8.83 5.51
N ARG A 128 24.85 -7.57 5.14
CA ARG A 128 24.20 -6.42 5.78
C ARG A 128 23.37 -5.63 4.77
N ALA A 129 22.06 -5.62 4.95
CA ALA A 129 21.16 -4.77 4.17
C ALA A 129 21.18 -3.33 4.69
N VAL A 130 21.29 -2.36 3.77
CA VAL A 130 21.25 -0.92 4.10
C VAL A 130 19.83 -0.37 3.94
N SER A 131 19.11 -0.90 2.97
CA SER A 131 17.74 -0.55 2.65
C SER A 131 16.75 -1.57 3.22
N GLU A 132 15.48 -1.18 3.35
CA GLU A 132 14.42 -2.15 3.63
C GLU A 132 14.40 -3.24 2.55
N THR A 133 14.24 -4.48 2.97
CA THR A 133 14.20 -5.62 2.04
C THR A 133 12.92 -5.64 1.23
N VAL A 134 11.82 -5.11 1.77
CA VAL A 134 10.53 -4.94 1.08
C VAL A 134 10.36 -3.48 0.69
N GLN A 135 10.12 -3.20 -0.60
CA GLN A 135 9.91 -1.84 -1.09
C GLN A 135 8.84 -1.80 -2.19
N PHE A 136 8.30 -0.60 -2.42
CA PHE A 136 7.36 -0.34 -3.51
C PHE A 136 8.12 -0.05 -4.81
N LEU A 137 7.56 -0.51 -5.93
CA LEU A 137 8.03 -0.15 -7.27
C LEU A 137 7.17 0.97 -7.82
N GLU A 138 7.82 2.10 -8.12
CA GLU A 138 7.17 3.25 -8.73
C GLU A 138 7.32 3.20 -10.28
N PRO A 139 6.26 3.53 -11.04
CA PRO A 139 6.37 3.63 -12.49
C PRO A 139 7.30 4.77 -12.89
N GLY A 140 8.29 4.47 -13.74
CA GLY A 140 9.23 5.47 -14.27
C GLY A 140 10.49 5.66 -13.44
N GLU A 141 10.60 5.08 -12.24
CA GLU A 141 11.81 5.15 -11.41
C GLU A 141 12.32 3.75 -11.04
N PRO A 142 13.65 3.56 -10.90
CA PRO A 142 14.19 2.31 -10.40
C PRO A 142 14.16 2.26 -8.87
N THR A 143 13.71 1.12 -8.32
CA THR A 143 13.88 0.83 -6.89
C THR A 143 15.23 0.16 -6.67
N GLU A 144 16.03 0.65 -5.71
CA GLU A 144 17.38 0.13 -5.41
C GLU A 144 17.46 -0.50 -4.02
N TRP A 145 18.07 -1.68 -3.95
CA TRP A 145 18.50 -2.35 -2.73
C TRP A 145 20.02 -2.41 -2.68
N VAL A 146 20.58 -2.05 -1.53
CA VAL A 146 22.04 -2.05 -1.32
C VAL A 146 22.39 -3.00 -0.18
N PHE A 147 23.32 -3.89 -0.46
CA PHE A 147 23.85 -4.88 0.47
C PHE A 147 25.37 -4.69 0.59
N TYR A 148 25.89 -4.75 1.81
CA TYR A 148 27.31 -4.93 2.05
C TYR A 148 27.57 -6.40 2.37
N ILE A 149 28.46 -7.02 1.61
CA ILE A 149 28.79 -8.44 1.73
C ILE A 149 30.25 -8.54 2.14
N LYS A 150 30.49 -9.17 3.28
CA LYS A 150 31.84 -9.46 3.77
C LYS A 150 32.08 -10.98 3.71
N PRO A 151 32.96 -11.46 2.83
CA PRO A 151 33.31 -12.88 2.79
C PRO A 151 34.21 -13.24 3.97
N LEU A 152 33.85 -14.31 4.67
CA LEU A 152 34.51 -14.82 5.87
C LEU A 152 35.43 -16.00 5.59
N LEU A 153 35.11 -16.79 4.57
CA LEU A 153 35.82 -18.02 4.21
C LEU A 153 36.43 -17.90 2.80
N ARG A 154 37.60 -18.51 2.60
CA ARG A 154 38.25 -18.62 1.28
C ARG A 154 37.74 -19.83 0.51
N GLY A 155 37.58 -19.66 -0.79
CA GLY A 155 37.06 -20.70 -1.67
C GLY A 155 36.02 -20.15 -2.63
N GLU A 156 35.33 -21.05 -3.32
CA GLU A 156 34.21 -20.72 -4.19
C GLU A 156 32.92 -21.06 -3.46
N PHE A 157 32.05 -20.07 -3.26
CA PHE A 157 30.81 -20.25 -2.50
C PHE A 157 29.61 -19.68 -3.26
N PRO A 158 28.46 -20.38 -3.23
CA PRO A 158 27.22 -19.87 -3.81
C PRO A 158 26.60 -18.79 -2.92
N LEU A 159 26.29 -17.65 -3.53
CA LEU A 159 25.50 -16.57 -2.96
C LEU A 159 24.14 -16.55 -3.67
N VAL A 160 23.05 -16.60 -2.89
CA VAL A 160 21.68 -16.58 -3.43
C VAL A 160 21.10 -15.18 -3.34
N LEU A 161 20.66 -14.66 -4.48
CA LEU A 161 19.78 -13.50 -4.59
C LEU A 161 18.33 -13.99 -4.73
N LYS A 162 17.52 -13.69 -3.72
CA LYS A 162 16.09 -14.02 -3.67
C LYS A 162 15.26 -12.77 -3.93
N VAL A 163 14.58 -12.74 -5.09
CA VAL A 163 13.67 -11.66 -5.48
C VAL A 163 12.24 -12.17 -5.38
N SER A 164 11.43 -11.55 -4.52
CA SER A 164 10.06 -11.97 -4.24
C SER A 164 9.06 -10.95 -4.77
N VAL A 165 8.07 -11.43 -5.50
CA VAL A 165 6.92 -10.65 -5.97
C VAL A 165 5.79 -10.81 -4.96
N ILE A 166 5.29 -9.70 -4.42
CA ILE A 166 4.20 -9.71 -3.44
C ILE A 166 2.95 -9.14 -4.13
N GLU A 167 1.95 -9.99 -4.37
CA GLU A 167 0.66 -9.60 -4.96
C GLU A 167 -0.48 -9.88 -3.96
N ILE A 168 -1.51 -9.04 -3.93
CA ILE A 168 -2.74 -9.33 -3.18
C ILE A 168 -3.73 -10.00 -4.13
N ILE A 169 -3.98 -11.29 -3.93
CA ILE A 169 -4.94 -12.08 -4.72
C ILE A 169 -6.10 -12.47 -3.80
N ASN A 170 -7.31 -12.01 -4.11
CA ASN A 170 -8.52 -12.26 -3.31
C ASN A 170 -8.38 -11.86 -1.83
N GLY A 171 -7.73 -10.72 -1.55
CA GLY A 171 -7.51 -10.23 -0.19
C GLY A 171 -6.47 -11.02 0.62
N ARG A 172 -5.75 -11.96 0.00
CA ARG A 172 -4.63 -12.68 0.61
C ARG A 172 -3.32 -12.32 -0.09
N GLU A 173 -2.28 -12.12 0.69
CA GLU A 173 -0.93 -11.92 0.17
C GLU A 173 -0.41 -13.22 -0.46
N ALA A 174 -0.08 -13.17 -1.74
CA ALA A 174 0.56 -14.23 -2.50
C ALA A 174 1.99 -13.79 -2.80
N LYS A 175 2.95 -14.57 -2.30
CA LYS A 175 4.38 -14.36 -2.51
C LYS A 175 4.89 -15.35 -3.56
N LYS A 176 5.57 -14.85 -4.59
CA LYS A 176 6.25 -15.67 -5.60
C LYS A 176 7.73 -15.33 -5.62
N ASP A 177 8.58 -16.33 -5.39
CA ASP A 177 10.02 -16.14 -5.30
C ASP A 177 10.70 -16.50 -6.63
N VAL A 178 11.66 -15.68 -7.02
CA VAL A 178 12.65 -15.93 -8.08
C VAL A 178 14.00 -16.01 -7.40
N VAL A 179 14.66 -17.14 -7.52
CA VAL A 179 15.94 -17.42 -6.86
C VAL A 179 17.03 -17.43 -7.93
N ILE A 180 18.08 -16.65 -7.71
CA ILE A 180 19.25 -16.55 -8.58
C ILE A 180 20.46 -16.95 -7.75
N GLU A 181 21.22 -17.91 -8.23
CA GLU A 181 22.47 -18.37 -7.63
C GLU A 181 23.64 -17.80 -8.42
N GLU A 182 24.58 -17.16 -7.71
CA GLU A 182 25.84 -16.70 -8.26
C GLU A 182 27.00 -17.36 -7.50
N HIS A 183 28.05 -17.75 -8.21
CA HIS A 183 29.25 -18.33 -7.59
C HIS A 183 30.29 -17.23 -7.41
N VAL A 184 30.70 -17.02 -6.15
CA VAL A 184 31.65 -15.98 -5.79
C VAL A 184 32.96 -16.66 -5.37
N ILE A 185 34.06 -16.27 -6.02
CA ILE A 185 35.41 -16.70 -5.70
C ILE A 185 35.99 -15.74 -4.67
N VAL A 186 36.22 -16.24 -3.45
CA VAL A 186 36.86 -15.49 -2.37
C VAL A 186 38.35 -15.77 -2.38
N SER A 187 39.14 -14.72 -2.63
CA SER A 187 40.60 -14.79 -2.63
C SER A 187 41.22 -13.74 -1.70
N ASN A 188 42.52 -13.85 -1.44
CA ASN A 188 43.26 -12.89 -0.62
C ASN A 188 43.96 -11.81 -1.48
N THR A 189 43.61 -11.71 -2.76
CA THR A 189 44.34 -10.86 -3.71
C THR A 189 43.87 -9.42 -3.59
N THR A 190 44.75 -8.56 -3.09
CA THR A 190 44.55 -7.11 -3.04
C THR A 190 44.50 -6.55 -4.47
N SER A 191 43.29 -6.35 -4.99
CA SER A 191 43.03 -5.61 -6.22
C SER A 191 42.29 -4.32 -5.92
N GLU A 192 42.87 -3.46 -5.08
CA GLU A 192 42.57 -2.05 -5.09
C GLU A 192 43.84 -1.28 -5.45
N LYS A 193 43.89 -0.78 -6.70
CA LYS A 193 44.67 0.43 -6.98
C LYS A 193 43.98 1.56 -6.27
N GLU A 194 44.29 1.75 -4.99
CA GLU A 194 43.95 2.96 -4.26
C GLU A 194 44.59 4.15 -4.98
N VAL A 195 43.81 4.83 -5.81
CA VAL A 195 44.13 6.19 -6.23
C VAL A 195 43.82 7.07 -5.02
N PHE A 196 44.80 7.22 -4.13
CA PHE A 196 44.78 8.24 -3.11
C PHE A 196 44.56 9.59 -3.81
N LYS A 197 43.39 10.19 -3.61
CA LYS A 197 43.24 11.62 -3.85
C LYS A 197 43.99 12.32 -2.72
N SER A 198 45.12 12.94 -3.06
CA SER A 198 45.84 13.84 -2.17
C SER A 198 44.86 14.93 -1.70
N ALA A 199 44.41 14.84 -0.45
CA ALA A 199 43.86 16.00 0.24
C ALA A 199 45.04 16.96 0.35
N GLY A 200 45.01 18.05 -0.40
CA GLY A 200 46.11 19.02 -0.53
C GLY A 200 46.42 19.77 0.76
N VAL A 201 46.92 19.05 1.76
CA VAL A 201 47.42 19.59 3.03
C VAL A 201 48.84 19.06 3.18
N ASP A 202 49.80 19.85 2.68
CA ASP A 202 51.21 19.69 2.99
C ASP A 202 51.42 20.02 4.48
N LEU A 203 51.45 19.00 5.33
CA LEU A 203 51.94 19.16 6.71
C LEU A 203 53.47 19.16 6.67
N ASN A 204 54.02 20.34 6.41
CA ASN A 204 55.46 20.57 6.50
C ASN A 204 55.84 20.71 7.99
N LEU A 205 56.21 19.61 8.64
CA LEU A 205 56.87 19.66 9.95
C LEU A 205 58.37 19.91 9.76
N ALA A 206 58.73 21.19 9.71
CA ALA A 206 60.08 21.63 10.04
C ALA A 206 60.05 23.09 10.52
N ALA A 207 60.37 23.28 11.79
CA ALA A 207 60.98 24.51 12.29
C ALA A 207 62.40 24.14 12.76
N PRO A 208 63.38 25.07 12.85
CA PRO A 208 63.20 26.52 12.93
C PRO A 208 64.19 27.38 12.08
N VAL A 209 64.05 28.71 12.24
CA VAL A 209 65.10 29.74 12.41
C VAL A 209 65.02 30.95 11.43
N SER A 210 64.72 32.11 12.05
CA SER A 210 65.24 33.49 11.84
C SER A 210 64.88 34.31 10.58
N ASP A 211 64.12 35.36 10.89
CA ASP A 211 64.22 36.79 10.52
C ASP A 211 64.02 37.33 9.09
N ALA A 212 63.38 38.51 9.12
CA ALA A 212 63.29 39.60 8.13
C ALA A 212 62.10 39.59 7.14
N ALA A 213 61.18 40.53 7.41
CA ALA A 213 60.16 41.07 6.52
C ALA A 213 60.76 42.09 5.52
N PRO A 214 59.95 42.79 4.70
CA PRO A 214 59.01 42.30 3.70
C PRO A 214 59.30 42.97 2.32
N GLU A 215 58.95 42.38 1.17
CA GLU A 215 58.69 43.19 -0.03
C GLU A 215 57.94 42.46 -1.16
N GLN A 216 56.84 43.10 -1.57
CA GLN A 216 56.37 43.29 -2.95
C GLN A 216 56.02 42.07 -3.82
N SER A 217 54.70 41.88 -3.89
CA SER A 217 53.92 41.64 -5.11
C SER A 217 54.65 41.82 -6.45
N ARG A 218 54.79 40.74 -7.21
CA ARG A 218 54.80 40.78 -8.67
C ARG A 218 53.87 39.73 -9.26
N THR A 219 53.00 40.23 -10.10
CA THR A 219 52.05 39.54 -10.95
C THR A 219 52.78 38.82 -12.09
N THR A 220 52.33 37.61 -12.46
CA THR A 220 52.29 37.21 -13.87
C THR A 220 51.10 36.30 -14.15
N LYS A 221 50.41 36.65 -15.24
CA LYS A 221 49.22 36.03 -15.81
C LYS A 221 49.52 34.60 -16.29
N SER A 222 48.62 33.68 -15.98
CA SER A 222 48.40 32.46 -16.76
C SER A 222 46.93 32.41 -17.18
N LYS A 223 46.71 32.34 -18.49
CA LYS A 223 45.41 32.22 -19.16
C LYS A 223 44.95 30.77 -19.04
N GLY A 224 43.73 30.55 -18.53
CA GLY A 224 43.05 29.26 -18.59
C GLY A 224 41.56 29.45 -18.35
N LYS A 225 40.74 29.06 -19.32
CA LYS A 225 39.29 29.22 -19.35
C LYS A 225 38.64 28.48 -18.18
N ALA A 226 37.90 29.18 -17.32
CA ALA A 226 37.00 28.57 -16.35
C ALA A 226 35.60 28.44 -16.99
N PRO A 227 35.04 27.23 -17.14
CA PRO A 227 33.68 27.05 -17.63
C PRO A 227 32.67 27.27 -16.51
N VAL A 228 31.53 27.83 -16.92
CA VAL A 228 30.19 27.92 -16.34
C VAL A 228 29.78 26.71 -15.46
N MET A 229 30.37 26.57 -14.27
CA MET A 229 30.07 25.48 -13.31
C MET A 229 29.98 26.00 -11.86
N ALA A 230 29.49 27.23 -11.68
CA ALA A 230 29.13 27.75 -10.35
C ALA A 230 27.66 28.21 -10.27
N ALA A 231 26.94 28.27 -11.40
CA ALA A 231 25.52 28.64 -11.42
C ALA A 231 24.56 27.44 -11.40
N LEU A 232 25.05 26.20 -11.58
CA LEU A 232 24.23 24.98 -11.62
C LEU A 232 24.22 24.19 -10.30
N LEU A 233 25.11 24.53 -9.35
CA LEU A 233 25.15 23.93 -8.01
C LEU A 233 24.32 24.68 -6.96
N ALA A 234 23.69 25.80 -7.34
CA ALA A 234 22.69 26.50 -6.51
C ALA A 234 21.26 26.02 -6.79
N VAL A 235 21.02 25.20 -7.83
CA VAL A 235 19.69 24.78 -8.26
C VAL A 235 19.31 23.38 -7.74
N VAL A 236 20.27 22.51 -7.43
CA VAL A 236 19.99 21.13 -6.98
C VAL A 236 19.74 21.00 -5.47
N ILE A 237 20.17 21.96 -4.65
CA ILE A 237 19.89 21.97 -3.19
C ILE A 237 18.60 22.76 -2.87
N LEU A 238 18.08 23.55 -3.80
CA LEU A 238 16.87 24.38 -3.59
C LEU A 238 15.60 23.86 -4.28
N LEU A 239 15.64 22.76 -5.04
CA LEU A 239 14.46 22.25 -5.75
C LEU A 239 13.67 21.10 -5.07
N PRO A 240 14.18 20.29 -4.12
CA PRO A 240 13.31 19.35 -3.40
C PRO A 240 12.56 19.99 -2.22
N SER A 241 12.93 21.20 -1.80
CA SER A 241 12.33 21.86 -0.62
C SER A 241 11.11 22.74 -0.93
N VAL A 242 10.81 23.02 -2.20
CA VAL A 242 9.67 23.87 -2.57
C VAL A 242 8.36 23.08 -2.76
N THR A 243 8.43 21.76 -2.98
CA THR A 243 7.21 20.94 -3.09
C THR A 243 6.50 20.77 -1.73
N TRP A 244 7.23 20.72 -0.62
CA TRP A 244 6.65 20.61 0.74
C TRP A 244 5.83 21.83 1.17
N ALA A 245 6.11 23.03 0.61
CA ALA A 245 5.38 24.26 0.95
C ALA A 245 4.04 24.39 0.20
N LEU A 246 3.88 23.67 -0.92
CA LEU A 246 2.69 23.73 -1.77
C LEU A 246 1.79 22.50 -1.62
N THR A 247 2.24 21.45 -0.94
CA THR A 247 1.37 20.31 -0.61
C THR A 247 0.29 20.72 0.39
N PRO A 248 -0.99 20.41 0.12
CA PRO A 248 -2.06 20.64 1.09
C PRO A 248 -1.72 20.01 2.44
N ALA A 249 -2.03 20.72 3.54
CA ALA A 249 -1.77 20.24 4.90
C ALA A 249 -2.29 18.80 5.15
N PRO A 250 -3.49 18.40 4.66
CA PRO A 250 -3.96 17.03 4.81
C PRO A 250 -3.06 15.97 4.16
N THR A 251 -2.39 16.28 3.05
CA THR A 251 -1.51 15.32 2.35
C THR A 251 -0.17 15.19 3.06
N ARG A 252 0.41 16.31 3.48
CA ARG A 252 1.67 16.30 4.23
C ARG A 252 1.54 15.58 5.56
N ASP A 253 0.49 15.87 6.32
CA ASP A 253 0.26 15.25 7.61
C ASP A 253 -0.08 13.76 7.47
N TRP A 254 -0.68 13.37 6.35
CA TRP A 254 -0.90 11.96 6.00
C TRP A 254 0.43 11.25 5.76
N TRP A 255 1.37 11.85 5.03
CA TRP A 255 2.70 11.29 4.83
C TRP A 255 3.44 11.11 6.16
N TRP A 256 3.32 12.08 7.06
CA TRP A 256 3.91 11.95 8.39
C TRP A 256 3.31 10.77 9.18
N ALA A 257 1.99 10.61 9.17
CA ALA A 257 1.33 9.47 9.81
C ALA A 257 1.71 8.14 9.12
N ALA A 258 1.80 8.12 7.79
CA ALA A 258 2.20 6.96 7.03
C ALA A 258 3.67 6.55 7.27
N TRP A 259 4.54 7.53 7.51
CA TRP A 259 5.95 7.31 7.86
C TRP A 259 6.12 6.74 9.27
N GLN A 260 5.35 7.25 10.25
CA GLN A 260 5.35 6.69 11.60
C GLN A 260 4.69 5.31 11.67
N ASP A 261 3.66 5.09 10.86
CA ASP A 261 2.94 3.83 10.69
C ASP A 261 2.40 3.19 11.98
N THR A 262 2.07 4.02 12.97
CA THR A 262 1.48 3.58 14.25
C THR A 262 -0.02 3.84 14.30
N ALA A 263 -0.76 3.05 15.09
CA ALA A 263 -2.19 3.27 15.27
C ALA A 263 -2.51 4.67 15.84
N GLU A 264 -1.66 5.18 16.72
CA GLU A 264 -1.76 6.51 17.33
C GLU A 264 -1.56 7.62 16.30
N SER A 265 -0.60 7.48 15.39
CA SER A 265 -0.34 8.47 14.33
C SER A 265 -1.53 8.60 13.38
N TYR A 266 -2.12 7.47 12.97
CA TYR A 266 -3.33 7.47 12.14
C TYR A 266 -4.57 7.97 12.91
N ALA A 267 -4.66 7.70 14.21
CA ALA A 267 -5.71 8.25 15.06
C ALA A 267 -5.63 9.79 15.15
N ALA A 268 -4.43 10.32 15.40
CA ALA A 268 -4.18 11.75 15.45
C ALA A 268 -4.52 12.43 14.11
N TYR A 269 -4.16 11.79 12.99
CA TYR A 269 -4.55 12.25 11.66
C TYR A 269 -6.07 12.27 11.48
N ALA A 270 -6.74 11.16 11.79
CA ALA A 270 -8.18 11.03 11.59
C ALA A 270 -8.99 11.98 12.49
N ASP A 271 -8.50 12.26 13.70
CA ASP A 271 -9.14 13.22 14.60
C ASP A 271 -8.91 14.67 14.12
N LYS A 272 -7.71 14.99 13.60
CA LYS A 272 -7.40 16.31 13.05
C LYS A 272 -8.23 16.66 11.80
N TYR A 273 -8.49 15.68 10.94
CA TYR A 273 -9.19 15.88 9.66
C TYR A 273 -10.60 15.28 9.65
N ARG A 274 -11.23 15.09 10.81
CA ARG A 274 -12.56 14.48 10.91
C ARG A 274 -13.64 15.27 10.19
N ASP A 275 -13.62 16.60 10.34
CA ASP A 275 -14.63 17.51 9.79
C ASP A 275 -14.22 18.08 8.42
N THR A 276 -13.07 17.64 7.90
CA THR A 276 -12.54 18.05 6.59
C THR A 276 -12.71 16.89 5.61
N ASP A 277 -13.09 17.18 4.37
CA ASP A 277 -13.16 16.18 3.30
C ASP A 277 -11.75 15.81 2.81
N SER A 278 -10.95 15.22 3.71
CA SER A 278 -9.60 14.78 3.38
C SER A 278 -9.67 13.47 2.58
N PRO A 279 -8.99 13.39 1.43
CA PRO A 279 -8.97 12.17 0.61
C PRO A 279 -8.33 10.97 1.34
N HIS A 280 -7.58 11.20 2.41
CA HIS A 280 -6.88 10.15 3.16
C HIS A 280 -7.60 9.72 4.44
N LEU A 281 -8.73 10.33 4.80
CA LEU A 281 -9.42 10.03 6.06
C LEU A 281 -9.87 8.55 6.13
N GLN A 282 -10.44 8.02 5.05
CA GLN A 282 -10.82 6.60 4.96
C GLN A 282 -9.60 5.69 5.16
N LYS A 283 -8.50 6.00 4.46
CA LYS A 283 -7.26 5.20 4.51
C LYS A 283 -6.60 5.25 5.89
N ALA A 284 -6.64 6.39 6.56
CA ALA A 284 -6.13 6.56 7.91
C ALA A 284 -6.92 5.73 8.93
N LEU A 285 -8.26 5.80 8.92
CA LEU A 285 -9.09 4.99 9.82
C LEU A 285 -8.93 3.49 9.57
N LEU A 286 -8.78 3.08 8.31
CA LEU A 286 -8.49 1.69 7.95
C LEU A 286 -7.12 1.24 8.49
N ARG A 287 -6.05 2.00 8.20
CA ARG A 287 -4.70 1.68 8.68
C ARG A 287 -4.62 1.67 10.20
N LYS A 288 -5.33 2.56 10.87
CA LYS A 288 -5.49 2.53 12.33
C LYS A 288 -6.07 1.18 12.77
N ALA A 289 -7.17 0.73 12.16
CA ALA A 289 -7.82 -0.52 12.52
C ALA A 289 -6.93 -1.75 12.29
N TRP A 290 -6.16 -1.77 11.19
CA TRP A 290 -5.18 -2.82 10.93
C TRP A 290 -4.04 -2.84 11.95
N ARG A 291 -3.47 -1.66 12.27
CA ARG A 291 -2.37 -1.55 13.23
C ARG A 291 -2.82 -1.86 14.66
N SER A 292 -4.02 -1.45 15.06
CA SER A 292 -4.53 -1.73 16.41
C SER A 292 -5.04 -3.16 16.56
N GLY A 293 -5.55 -3.77 15.48
CA GLY A 293 -6.22 -5.07 15.52
C GLY A 293 -7.49 -5.10 16.36
N ARG A 294 -8.04 -3.93 16.74
CA ARG A 294 -9.21 -3.83 17.63
C ARG A 294 -10.51 -3.79 16.83
N VAL A 295 -11.47 -4.64 17.20
CA VAL A 295 -12.81 -4.71 16.57
C VAL A 295 -13.51 -3.35 16.54
N GLN A 296 -13.36 -2.56 17.61
CA GLN A 296 -13.96 -1.22 17.72
C GLN A 296 -13.47 -0.26 16.63
N ASP A 297 -12.21 -0.36 16.18
CA ASP A 297 -11.68 0.53 15.15
C ASP A 297 -12.24 0.21 13.77
N TYR A 298 -12.40 -1.08 13.44
CA TYR A 298 -13.08 -1.52 12.21
C TYR A 298 -14.55 -1.09 12.20
N ARG A 299 -15.25 -1.25 13.34
CA ARG A 299 -16.63 -0.79 13.48
C ARG A 299 -16.75 0.71 13.34
N ARG A 300 -15.83 1.48 13.95
CA ARG A 300 -15.78 2.94 13.80
C ARG A 300 -15.59 3.34 12.35
N TYR A 301 -14.76 2.63 11.57
CA TYR A 301 -14.64 2.86 10.14
C TYR A 301 -15.98 2.64 9.42
N LEU A 302 -16.64 1.50 9.66
CA LEU A 302 -17.93 1.19 9.03
C LEU A 302 -19.04 2.17 9.43
N SER A 303 -19.09 2.60 10.69
CA SER A 303 -20.09 3.57 11.15
C SER A 303 -19.84 4.97 10.60
N THR A 304 -18.58 5.33 10.35
CA THR A 304 -18.22 6.66 9.83
C THR A 304 -18.57 6.80 8.36
N PHE A 305 -18.33 5.76 7.54
CA PHE A 305 -18.51 5.84 6.09
C PHE A 305 -19.73 5.09 5.56
N GLY A 306 -20.32 4.18 6.33
CA GLY A 306 -21.55 3.47 6.00
C GLY A 306 -21.48 2.74 4.66
N ALA A 307 -22.40 3.08 3.76
CA ALA A 307 -22.47 2.54 2.40
C ALA A 307 -21.36 3.08 1.48
N ASN A 308 -20.81 4.26 1.78
CA ASN A 308 -19.79 4.94 0.97
C ASN A 308 -18.35 4.52 1.32
N ALA A 309 -18.19 3.48 2.16
CA ALA A 309 -16.90 2.96 2.57
C ALA A 309 -16.19 2.27 1.39
N GLN A 310 -15.10 2.86 0.90
CA GLN A 310 -14.32 2.33 -0.22
C GLN A 310 -13.75 0.93 0.08
N TYR A 311 -13.37 0.68 1.34
CA TYR A 311 -12.73 -0.56 1.78
C TYR A 311 -13.68 -1.46 2.59
N ARG A 312 -15.00 -1.34 2.37
CA ARG A 312 -16.03 -2.05 3.14
C ARG A 312 -15.80 -3.56 3.19
N SER A 313 -15.54 -4.20 2.04
CA SER A 313 -15.32 -5.65 1.95
C SER A 313 -14.11 -6.09 2.76
N GLN A 314 -12.96 -5.42 2.60
CA GLN A 314 -11.73 -5.72 3.33
C GLN A 314 -11.92 -5.61 4.85
N VAL A 315 -12.71 -4.63 5.30
CA VAL A 315 -13.02 -4.43 6.71
C VAL A 315 -13.94 -5.53 7.25
N LEU A 316 -14.95 -5.94 6.48
CA LEU A 316 -15.82 -7.06 6.85
C LEU A 316 -15.03 -8.38 6.92
N ASP A 317 -14.15 -8.63 5.96
CA ASP A 317 -13.27 -9.81 5.97
C ASP A 317 -12.35 -9.81 7.20
N SER A 318 -11.76 -8.64 7.53
CA SER A 318 -10.92 -8.49 8.72
C SER A 318 -11.72 -8.72 10.01
N LEU A 319 -12.96 -8.23 10.08
CA LEU A 319 -13.87 -8.49 11.20
C LEU A 319 -14.21 -9.97 11.35
N ASN A 320 -14.47 -10.67 10.24
CA ASN A 320 -14.73 -12.11 10.24
C ASN A 320 -13.53 -12.91 10.77
N VAL A 321 -12.30 -12.54 10.37
CA VAL A 321 -11.08 -13.17 10.87
C VAL A 321 -10.90 -12.93 12.39
N LEU A 322 -11.22 -11.72 12.87
CA LEU A 322 -11.18 -11.43 14.30
C LEU A 322 -12.26 -12.18 15.08
N GLU A 323 -13.46 -12.32 14.51
CA GLU A 323 -14.55 -13.11 15.06
C GLU A 323 -14.16 -14.59 15.16
N ASP A 324 -13.61 -15.17 14.09
CA ASP A 324 -13.10 -16.54 14.07
C ASP A 324 -12.08 -16.79 15.17
N ARG A 325 -11.12 -15.86 15.34
CA ARG A 325 -10.11 -15.94 16.39
C ARG A 325 -10.73 -15.89 17.78
N ARG A 326 -11.70 -15.00 18.00
CA ARG A 326 -12.41 -14.85 19.28
C ARG A 326 -13.27 -16.06 19.60
N LEU A 327 -13.98 -16.59 18.61
CA LEU A 327 -14.75 -17.81 18.73
C LEU A 327 -13.83 -18.98 19.11
N LYS A 328 -12.70 -19.14 18.43
CA LYS A 328 -11.72 -20.19 18.75
C LYS A 328 -11.20 -20.10 20.18
N LEU A 329 -10.91 -18.89 20.68
CA LEU A 329 -10.51 -18.67 22.08
C LEU A 329 -11.63 -19.03 23.05
N PHE A 330 -12.88 -18.69 22.72
CA PHE A 330 -14.04 -19.07 23.53
C PHE A 330 -14.23 -20.58 23.59
N LEU A 331 -14.07 -21.29 22.46
CA LEU A 331 -14.18 -22.75 22.39
C LEU A 331 -13.14 -23.46 23.28
N GLN A 332 -11.96 -22.87 23.46
CA GLN A 332 -10.92 -23.43 24.33
C GLN A 332 -11.26 -23.29 25.82
N HIS A 333 -11.85 -22.15 26.20
CA HIS A 333 -12.19 -21.83 27.58
C HIS A 333 -13.56 -21.13 27.66
N PRO A 334 -14.66 -21.90 27.59
CA PRO A 334 -16.00 -21.33 27.60
C PRO A 334 -16.33 -20.78 29.01
N ASP A 335 -16.33 -19.47 29.11
CA ASP A 335 -16.67 -18.72 30.33
C ASP A 335 -17.68 -17.62 30.02
N SER A 336 -18.52 -17.29 31.01
CA SER A 336 -19.50 -16.21 30.94
C SER A 336 -18.83 -14.87 30.61
N SER A 337 -17.68 -14.57 31.21
CA SER A 337 -16.96 -13.33 30.91
C SER A 337 -16.45 -13.25 29.47
N ALA A 338 -16.10 -14.40 28.88
CA ALA A 338 -15.65 -14.49 27.49
C ALA A 338 -16.83 -14.33 26.53
N LEU A 339 -18.00 -14.91 26.85
CA LEU A 339 -19.23 -14.70 26.10
C LEU A 339 -19.66 -13.23 26.10
N HIS A 340 -19.67 -12.57 27.27
CA HIS A 340 -20.05 -11.16 27.35
C HIS A 340 -19.15 -10.28 26.49
N ARG A 341 -17.83 -10.52 26.52
CA ARG A 341 -16.87 -9.83 25.64
C ARG A 341 -17.12 -10.13 24.16
N TYR A 342 -17.39 -11.38 23.81
CA TYR A 342 -17.73 -11.76 22.43
C TYR A 342 -18.98 -11.02 21.94
N LEU A 343 -20.06 -11.04 22.71
CA LEU A 343 -21.32 -10.39 22.35
C LEU A 343 -21.23 -8.86 22.28
N ALA A 344 -20.31 -8.27 23.07
CA ALA A 344 -20.00 -6.84 22.98
C ALA A 344 -19.21 -6.49 21.71
N ASP A 345 -18.22 -7.33 21.35
CA ASP A 345 -17.40 -7.15 20.14
C ASP A 345 -18.20 -7.47 18.84
N PHE A 346 -19.14 -8.44 18.90
CA PHE A 346 -19.90 -8.97 17.75
C PHE A 346 -21.43 -9.04 17.98
N PRO A 347 -22.13 -7.90 18.05
CA PRO A 347 -23.59 -7.83 18.21
C PRO A 347 -24.43 -8.37 17.04
N GLU A 348 -23.85 -8.61 15.85
CA GLU A 348 -24.58 -9.07 14.65
C GLU A 348 -25.03 -10.55 14.76
N ASN A 349 -24.46 -11.31 15.71
CA ASN A 349 -24.97 -12.60 16.19
C ASN A 349 -25.07 -13.76 15.16
N GLU A 350 -24.33 -13.73 14.05
CA GLU A 350 -24.44 -14.79 13.02
C GLU A 350 -23.98 -16.18 13.50
N ARG A 351 -23.32 -16.28 14.66
CA ARG A 351 -22.68 -17.51 15.14
C ARG A 351 -23.13 -17.98 16.53
N LEU A 352 -24.29 -17.51 17.00
CA LEU A 352 -24.83 -17.90 18.31
C LEU A 352 -24.98 -19.42 18.47
N ASP A 353 -25.35 -20.14 17.40
CA ASP A 353 -25.53 -21.59 17.43
C ASP A 353 -24.22 -22.31 17.80
N LYS A 354 -23.08 -21.83 17.30
CA LYS A 354 -21.76 -22.40 17.61
C LYS A 354 -21.37 -22.16 19.07
N LEU A 355 -21.71 -20.98 19.61
CA LEU A 355 -21.48 -20.65 21.02
C LEU A 355 -22.35 -21.50 21.94
N GLU A 356 -23.60 -21.74 21.57
CA GLU A 356 -24.54 -22.58 22.30
C GLU A 356 -24.05 -24.03 22.37
N GLN A 357 -23.68 -24.61 21.23
CA GLN A 357 -23.12 -25.97 21.16
C GLN A 357 -21.86 -26.11 22.03
N ALA A 358 -20.98 -25.11 21.99
CA ALA A 358 -19.78 -25.10 22.82
C ALA A 358 -20.09 -25.04 24.31
N ALA A 359 -21.05 -24.21 24.71
CA ALA A 359 -21.49 -24.12 26.11
C ALA A 359 -22.10 -25.44 26.60
N VAL A 360 -22.88 -26.12 25.76
CA VAL A 360 -23.47 -27.42 26.07
C VAL A 360 -22.40 -28.49 26.29
N ASN A 361 -21.37 -28.50 25.44
CA ASN A 361 -20.38 -29.59 25.39
C ASN A 361 -19.19 -29.40 26.33
N LEU A 362 -18.77 -28.15 26.57
CA LEU A 362 -17.46 -27.85 27.16
C LEU A 362 -17.53 -27.00 28.44
N ALA A 363 -18.64 -26.31 28.71
CA ALA A 363 -18.71 -25.41 29.87
C ALA A 363 -19.09 -26.14 31.17
N PRO A 364 -18.46 -25.81 32.31
CA PRO A 364 -18.84 -26.33 33.62
C PRO A 364 -20.26 -25.89 34.00
N GLY A 365 -20.97 -26.69 34.81
CA GLY A 365 -22.42 -26.56 35.02
C GLY A 365 -22.92 -25.16 35.41
N SER A 366 -22.20 -24.42 36.25
CA SER A 366 -22.55 -23.04 36.63
C SER A 366 -22.31 -22.02 35.51
N ALA A 367 -21.25 -22.18 34.72
CA ALA A 367 -20.98 -21.33 33.57
C ALA A 367 -21.93 -21.62 32.41
N ARG A 368 -22.26 -22.91 32.21
CA ARG A 368 -23.18 -23.37 31.16
C ARG A 368 -24.55 -22.72 31.27
N SER A 369 -25.17 -22.73 32.45
CA SER A 369 -26.50 -22.13 32.64
C SER A 369 -26.49 -20.62 32.41
N ALA A 370 -25.45 -19.93 32.88
CA ALA A 370 -25.27 -18.49 32.65
C ALA A 370 -25.11 -18.16 31.15
N ILE A 371 -24.28 -18.94 30.43
CA ILE A 371 -24.03 -18.75 29.00
C ILE A 371 -25.31 -19.00 28.19
N LEU A 372 -26.02 -20.11 28.45
CA LEU A 372 -27.25 -20.44 27.73
C LEU A 372 -28.35 -19.40 27.97
N SER A 373 -28.48 -18.90 29.21
CA SER A 373 -29.42 -17.82 29.53
C SER A 373 -29.09 -16.53 28.77
N ALA A 374 -27.81 -16.15 28.71
CA ALA A 374 -27.38 -14.96 27.97
C ALA A 374 -27.60 -15.08 26.45
N ILE A 375 -27.37 -16.27 25.87
CA ILE A 375 -27.64 -16.54 24.45
C ILE A 375 -29.15 -16.47 24.17
N ALA A 376 -29.98 -17.08 25.04
CA ALA A 376 -31.43 -17.04 24.92
C ALA A 376 -31.98 -15.61 25.02
N ALA A 377 -31.50 -14.82 25.99
CA ALA A 377 -31.87 -13.41 26.14
C ALA A 377 -31.51 -12.59 24.89
N LYS A 378 -30.34 -12.86 24.27
CA LYS A 378 -29.91 -12.17 23.05
C LYS A 378 -30.80 -12.53 21.85
N ARG A 379 -31.15 -13.81 21.66
CA ARG A 379 -32.09 -14.25 20.60
C ARG A 379 -33.48 -13.66 20.78
N GLY A 380 -33.96 -13.54 22.02
CA GLY A 380 -35.25 -12.90 22.32
C GLY A 380 -35.28 -11.42 21.96
N ASN A 381 -34.16 -10.71 22.11
CA ASN A 381 -34.07 -9.27 21.82
C ASN A 381 -33.96 -8.94 20.32
N THR A 382 -33.50 -9.88 19.48
CA THR A 382 -33.40 -9.69 18.02
C THR A 382 -34.75 -9.72 17.30
N GLY A 383 -35.84 -10.10 17.97
CA GLY A 383 -37.19 -10.10 17.40
C GLY A 383 -37.89 -8.73 17.31
N GLY A 384 -37.21 -7.63 17.68
CA GLY A 384 -37.80 -6.29 17.79
C GLY A 384 -37.22 -5.20 16.87
N LEU A 385 -36.36 -5.53 15.90
CA LEU A 385 -35.92 -4.55 14.89
C LEU A 385 -36.77 -4.69 13.61
N ASP A 386 -37.65 -3.71 13.43
CA ASP A 386 -38.48 -3.48 12.24
C ASP A 386 -37.71 -3.63 10.93
N THR A 387 -38.14 -4.57 10.10
CA THR A 387 -37.99 -4.50 8.64
C THR A 387 -38.97 -3.46 8.08
N PRO A 388 -38.53 -2.39 7.40
CA PRO A 388 -39.45 -1.52 6.69
C PRO A 388 -39.87 -2.19 5.37
N GLY A 389 -41.18 -2.37 5.21
CA GLY A 389 -41.85 -2.45 3.91
C GLY A 389 -41.61 -3.71 3.09
N ARG A 390 -42.40 -4.76 3.36
CA ARG A 390 -42.82 -5.67 2.29
C ARG A 390 -44.33 -5.80 2.36
N ASP A 391 -44.96 -5.22 1.35
CA ASP A 391 -46.41 -5.09 1.22
C ASP A 391 -47.15 -6.42 1.42
N SER A 392 -48.17 -6.30 2.25
CA SER A 392 -49.19 -7.29 2.53
C SER A 392 -49.94 -7.69 1.25
N ILE A 393 -49.95 -8.98 0.92
CA ILE A 393 -51.00 -9.59 0.09
C ILE A 393 -51.97 -10.28 1.06
N PRO A 394 -53.27 -9.94 1.07
CA PRO A 394 -54.21 -10.50 2.03
C PRO A 394 -54.58 -11.94 1.70
N ALA A 395 -54.64 -12.75 2.75
CA ALA A 395 -55.28 -14.06 2.77
C ALA A 395 -56.79 -13.91 2.52
N ASN A 396 -57.34 -14.75 1.64
CA ASN A 396 -58.78 -14.94 1.54
C ASN A 396 -59.11 -16.39 1.89
N THR A 397 -59.97 -16.53 2.89
CA THR A 397 -60.52 -17.78 3.41
C THR A 397 -62.01 -17.78 3.11
N ALA A 398 -62.51 -18.77 2.38
CA ALA A 398 -63.88 -19.30 2.54
C ALA A 398 -64.03 -20.66 1.83
N LEU A 399 -64.62 -21.62 2.56
CA LEU A 399 -64.98 -23.01 2.23
C LEU A 399 -66.24 -23.09 1.29
N PRO A 400 -66.97 -24.23 1.22
CA PRO A 400 -66.70 -25.51 0.52
C PRO A 400 -67.85 -25.82 -0.49
N ASP A 401 -67.78 -26.92 -1.25
CA ASP A 401 -68.89 -27.90 -1.35
C ASP A 401 -68.66 -29.02 -2.38
N SER A 402 -69.03 -30.21 -1.90
CA SER A 402 -69.70 -31.36 -2.54
C SER A 402 -69.23 -31.96 -3.88
N ASP A 403 -69.15 -33.29 -3.81
CA ASP A 403 -69.72 -34.26 -4.75
C ASP A 403 -68.81 -35.03 -5.72
N THR A 404 -68.67 -36.32 -5.36
CA THR A 404 -69.11 -37.47 -6.16
C THR A 404 -68.29 -37.82 -7.40
N THR A 405 -67.42 -38.82 -7.28
CA THR A 405 -67.70 -40.19 -7.77
C THR A 405 -66.54 -41.15 -7.50
N ALA A 406 -66.91 -42.35 -7.09
CA ALA A 406 -66.06 -43.51 -6.95
C ALA A 406 -65.58 -44.04 -8.31
N PHE A 407 -64.34 -44.54 -8.39
CA PHE A 407 -64.01 -45.70 -9.23
C PHE A 407 -62.82 -46.46 -8.60
N LEU A 408 -63.09 -47.71 -8.23
CA LEU A 408 -62.14 -48.74 -7.78
C LEU A 408 -61.42 -49.37 -9.01
N PRO A 409 -60.38 -50.20 -8.80
CA PRO A 409 -59.26 -50.37 -9.72
C PRO A 409 -59.48 -51.51 -10.71
N ASP A 410 -58.69 -51.52 -11.78
CA ASP A 410 -58.47 -52.75 -12.55
C ASP A 410 -57.00 -53.18 -12.54
N ARG A 411 -56.85 -54.49 -12.34
CA ARG A 411 -55.62 -55.27 -12.38
C ARG A 411 -55.16 -55.39 -13.84
N ARG A 412 -53.85 -55.43 -14.07
CA ARG A 412 -53.25 -56.55 -14.82
C ARG A 412 -51.74 -56.66 -14.66
N THR A 413 -51.38 -57.88 -14.32
CA THR A 413 -50.09 -58.56 -14.38
C THR A 413 -49.63 -58.83 -15.82
N GLY A 414 -48.30 -58.90 -16.01
CA GLY A 414 -47.60 -59.79 -16.95
C GLY A 414 -47.42 -59.26 -18.38
N ASP A 415 -46.21 -58.85 -18.75
CA ASP A 415 -45.13 -59.72 -19.27
C ASP A 415 -43.75 -59.11 -18.98
#